data_AF-A0A1H5YKB2-F1
#
_entry.id   AF-A0A1H5YKB2-F1
#
_cell.length_a   1.000
_cell.length_b   1.000
_cell.length_c   1.000
_cell.angle_alpha   90.00
_cell.angle_beta   90.00
_cell.angle_gamma   90.00
#
_symmetry.space_group_name_H-M   'P 1'
#
loop_
_entity.id
_entity.type
_entity.pdbx_description
1 polymer ?
#
loop_
_entity_poly.entity_id
_entity_poly.type
_entity_poly.pdbx_seq_one_letter_code
_entity_poly.pdbx_strand_id
1 'polypeptide(L)'
;MIPNRVGRTGPQPADRGLSPVVGKTLELGVGVLFVALLTATLFGGVAPDYRASVGTELGDRTLVAAAERTEAAVPSGDALRVDRRVAVRLPETIHGDPYRIVAGRADGGPALTLRHPDGRIGGRLLLDVPGDVAVGGAVTSTSPSWIRVVGGDGGGTRVTLGDDASEPRAPTGGGATTEGTK
;
A
#
# COMPACT_ATOMS: atom_id res chain seq x y z
N MET A 1 -22.31 -93.83 27.01
CA MET A 1 -22.72 -92.80 27.99
C MET A 1 -21.48 -91.99 28.38
N ILE A 2 -21.24 -90.85 27.74
CA ILE A 2 -20.19 -89.86 28.04
C ILE A 2 -20.80 -88.49 27.69
N PRO A 3 -20.75 -87.46 28.56
CA PRO A 3 -21.52 -86.23 28.38
C PRO A 3 -20.85 -85.26 27.41
N ASN A 4 -21.68 -84.65 26.57
CA ASN A 4 -21.33 -83.58 25.64
C ASN A 4 -21.18 -82.26 26.41
N ARG A 5 -19.96 -81.70 26.53
CA ARG A 5 -19.76 -80.34 27.06
C ARG A 5 -19.96 -79.34 25.92
N VAL A 6 -21.13 -78.73 25.89
CA VAL A 6 -21.39 -77.50 25.14
C VAL A 6 -20.62 -76.38 25.84
N GLY A 7 -19.46 -76.00 25.28
CA GLY A 7 -18.77 -74.78 25.65
C GLY A 7 -19.62 -73.57 25.24
N ARG A 8 -20.21 -72.89 26.23
CA ARG A 8 -20.79 -71.57 26.03
C ARG A 8 -19.67 -70.61 25.64
N THR A 9 -19.68 -70.13 24.40
CA THR A 9 -18.96 -68.91 24.01
C THR A 9 -19.71 -67.72 24.62
N GLY A 10 -19.24 -67.25 25.78
CA GLY A 10 -19.67 -65.97 26.32
C GLY A 10 -19.22 -64.82 25.41
N PRO A 11 -19.97 -63.72 25.34
CA PRO A 11 -19.63 -62.59 24.46
C PRO A 11 -18.29 -61.97 24.90
N GLN A 12 -17.33 -61.88 23.96
CA GLN A 12 -16.02 -61.29 24.18
C GLN A 12 -16.17 -59.79 24.52
N PRO A 13 -15.68 -59.34 25.69
CA PRO A 13 -15.75 -57.92 26.11
C PRO A 13 -14.88 -56.98 25.27
N ALA A 14 -13.98 -57.50 24.44
CA ALA A 14 -12.92 -56.74 23.78
C ALA A 14 -13.42 -55.77 22.69
N ASP A 15 -14.46 -56.13 21.93
CA ASP A 15 -14.98 -55.27 20.85
C ASP A 15 -15.73 -54.03 21.36
N ARG A 16 -16.22 -54.05 22.60
CA ARG A 16 -17.02 -52.95 23.16
C ARG A 16 -16.17 -51.77 23.65
N GLY A 17 -14.87 -51.96 23.84
CA GLY A 17 -13.93 -50.90 24.25
C GLY A 17 -13.39 -50.04 23.10
N LEU A 18 -13.46 -50.53 21.86
CA LEU A 18 -12.88 -49.86 20.68
C LEU A 18 -13.83 -48.83 20.06
N SER A 19 -15.14 -49.10 20.06
CA SER A 19 -16.14 -48.19 19.47
C SER A 19 -16.16 -46.78 20.12
N PRO A 20 -16.08 -46.63 21.47
CA PRO A 20 -16.01 -45.32 22.10
C PRO A 20 -14.73 -44.55 21.75
N VAL A 21 -13.59 -45.23 21.68
CA VAL A 21 -12.29 -44.62 21.38
C VAL A 21 -12.25 -44.15 19.92
N VAL A 22 -12.67 -44.99 18.98
CA VAL A 22 -12.73 -44.65 17.55
C VAL A 22 -13.66 -43.46 17.32
N GLY A 23 -14.85 -43.46 17.94
CA GLY A 23 -15.80 -42.35 17.85
C GLY A 23 -15.19 -41.02 18.34
N LYS A 24 -14.48 -41.05 19.47
CA LYS A 24 -13.82 -39.85 20.01
C LYS A 24 -12.65 -39.37 19.15
N THR A 25 -11.85 -40.29 18.60
CA THR A 25 -10.77 -39.90 17.68
C THR A 25 -11.31 -39.31 16.38
N LEU A 26 -12.44 -39.81 15.89
CA LEU A 26 -13.09 -39.28 14.69
C LEU A 26 -13.67 -37.88 14.96
N GLU A 27 -14.32 -37.68 16.10
CA GLU A 27 -14.83 -36.38 16.52
C GLU A 27 -13.71 -35.33 16.57
N LEU A 28 -12.58 -35.68 17.20
CA LEU A 28 -11.41 -34.81 17.24
C LEU A 28 -10.79 -34.59 15.85
N GLY A 29 -10.67 -35.64 15.04
CA GLY A 29 -10.11 -35.56 13.70
C GLY A 29 -10.94 -34.66 12.77
N VAL A 30 -12.26 -34.81 12.80
CA VAL A 30 -13.19 -33.95 12.06
C VAL A 30 -13.16 -32.52 12.59
N GLY A 31 -13.10 -32.33 13.91
CA GLY A 31 -12.97 -31.00 14.51
C GLY A 31 -11.69 -30.28 14.05
N VAL A 32 -10.55 -30.97 14.08
CA VAL A 32 -9.26 -30.43 13.60
C VAL A 32 -9.33 -30.12 12.10
N LEU A 33 -9.87 -31.04 11.29
CA LEU A 33 -10.03 -30.83 9.85
C LEU A 33 -10.92 -29.61 9.56
N PHE A 34 -12.02 -29.45 10.29
CA PHE A 34 -12.91 -28.32 10.15
C PHE A 34 -12.21 -26.99 10.47
N VAL A 35 -11.48 -26.92 11.59
CA VAL A 35 -10.72 -25.71 11.96
C VAL A 35 -9.62 -25.40 10.94
N ALA A 36 -8.92 -26.42 10.43
CA ALA A 36 -7.90 -26.25 9.41
C ALA A 36 -8.49 -25.70 8.10
N LEU A 37 -9.62 -26.24 7.63
CA LEU A 37 -10.33 -25.75 6.45
C LEU A 37 -10.86 -24.33 6.64
N LEU A 38 -11.40 -24.02 7.81
CA LEU A 38 -11.88 -22.68 8.14
C LEU A 38 -10.72 -21.67 8.17
N THR A 39 -9.58 -22.06 8.75
CA THR A 39 -8.37 -21.23 8.78
C THR A 39 -7.83 -20.99 7.37
N ALA A 40 -7.72 -22.05 6.57
CA ALA A 40 -7.24 -21.98 5.19
C ALA A 40 -8.14 -21.10 4.30
N THR A 41 -9.46 -21.19 4.45
CA THR A 41 -10.41 -20.37 3.67
C THR A 41 -10.40 -18.90 4.10
N LEU A 42 -10.32 -18.62 5.40
CA LEU A 42 -10.24 -17.25 5.90
C LEU A 42 -8.93 -16.56 5.52
N PHE A 43 -7.80 -17.26 5.68
CA PHE A 43 -6.47 -16.72 5.36
C PHE A 43 -6.12 -16.78 3.87
N GLY A 44 -6.66 -17.75 3.13
CA GLY A 44 -6.40 -17.95 1.72
C GLY A 44 -7.40 -17.28 0.76
N GLY A 45 -8.57 -16.85 1.25
CA GLY A 45 -9.63 -16.26 0.40
C GLY A 45 -10.04 -14.86 0.85
N VAL A 46 -10.90 -14.77 1.86
CA VAL A 46 -11.66 -13.54 2.17
C VAL A 46 -10.78 -12.42 2.74
N ALA A 47 -9.82 -12.74 3.62
CA ALA A 47 -8.99 -11.72 4.24
C ALA A 47 -8.03 -11.01 3.24
N PRO A 48 -7.35 -11.72 2.32
CA PRO A 48 -6.60 -11.09 1.23
C PRO A 48 -7.44 -10.15 0.35
N ASP A 49 -8.65 -10.57 -0.05
CA ASP A 49 -9.50 -9.77 -0.93
C ASP A 49 -9.97 -8.47 -0.27
N TYR A 50 -10.37 -8.54 1.01
CA TYR A 50 -10.72 -7.35 1.77
C TYR A 50 -9.54 -6.36 1.86
N ARG A 51 -8.33 -6.87 2.10
CA ARG A 51 -7.11 -6.02 2.16
C ARG A 51 -6.76 -5.39 0.81
N ALA A 52 -7.01 -6.09 -0.29
CA ALA A 52 -6.78 -5.55 -1.63
C ALA A 52 -7.77 -4.42 -1.95
N SER A 53 -9.06 -4.62 -1.64
CA SER A 53 -10.10 -3.59 -1.82
C SER A 53 -9.80 -2.33 -1.00
N VAL A 54 -9.39 -2.48 0.26
CA VAL A 54 -8.97 -1.35 1.10
C VAL A 54 -7.74 -0.65 0.51
N GLY A 55 -6.81 -1.41 -0.08
CA GLY A 55 -5.63 -0.86 -0.75
C GLY A 55 -6.00 0.04 -1.93
N THR A 56 -6.93 -0.39 -2.78
CA THR A 56 -7.43 0.40 -3.92
C THR A 56 -8.11 1.68 -3.43
N GLU A 57 -9.03 1.58 -2.46
CA GLU A 57 -9.73 2.74 -1.90
C GLU A 57 -8.77 3.75 -1.25
N LEU A 58 -7.76 3.27 -0.52
CA LEU A 58 -6.74 4.12 0.07
C LEU A 58 -5.86 4.77 -1.00
N GLY A 59 -5.55 4.06 -2.09
CA GLY A 59 -4.86 4.58 -3.27
C GLY A 59 -5.62 5.73 -3.92
N ASP A 60 -6.91 5.57 -4.17
CA ASP A 60 -7.76 6.59 -4.77
C ASP A 60 -7.84 7.84 -3.88
N ARG A 61 -8.10 7.69 -2.59
CA ARG A 61 -8.14 8.81 -1.64
C ARG A 61 -6.80 9.54 -1.54
N THR A 62 -5.70 8.80 -1.56
CA THR A 62 -4.35 9.37 -1.53
C THR A 62 -4.08 10.18 -2.80
N LEU A 63 -4.48 9.66 -3.97
CA LEU A 63 -4.32 10.34 -5.25
C LEU A 63 -5.17 11.61 -5.32
N VAL A 64 -6.43 11.56 -4.87
CA VAL A 64 -7.32 12.72 -4.76
C VAL A 64 -6.72 13.78 -3.84
N ALA A 65 -6.30 13.41 -2.64
CA ALA A 65 -5.69 14.36 -1.70
C ALA A 65 -4.41 15.01 -2.27
N ALA A 66 -3.60 14.25 -3.01
CA ALA A 66 -2.40 14.78 -3.66
C ALA A 66 -2.75 15.75 -4.81
N ALA A 67 -3.80 15.45 -5.59
CA ALA A 67 -4.29 16.33 -6.64
C ALA A 67 -4.83 17.64 -6.06
N GLU A 68 -5.75 17.57 -5.09
CA GLU A 68 -6.29 18.74 -4.39
C GLU A 68 -5.18 19.60 -3.78
N ARG A 69 -4.16 18.96 -3.18
CA ARG A 69 -3.02 19.68 -2.62
C ARG A 69 -2.20 20.40 -3.69
N THR A 70 -2.06 19.79 -4.87
CA THR A 70 -1.36 20.34 -6.03
C THR A 70 -2.12 21.51 -6.62
N GLU A 71 -3.42 21.34 -6.88
CA GLU A 71 -4.31 22.39 -7.38
C GLU A 71 -4.35 23.58 -6.42
N ALA A 72 -4.50 23.34 -5.11
CA ALA A 72 -4.49 24.39 -4.10
C ALA A 72 -3.13 25.09 -3.93
N ALA A 73 -2.04 24.51 -4.46
CA ALA A 73 -0.74 25.19 -4.48
C ALA A 73 -0.61 26.15 -5.66
N VAL A 74 -1.38 25.96 -6.73
CA VAL A 74 -1.37 26.80 -7.93
C VAL A 74 -2.12 28.11 -7.64
N PRO A 75 -1.51 29.28 -7.90
CA PRO A 75 -2.20 30.55 -7.79
C PRO A 75 -3.42 30.64 -8.72
N SER A 76 -4.53 31.12 -8.18
CA SER A 76 -5.72 31.43 -8.97
C SER A 76 -5.55 32.82 -9.61
N GLY A 77 -4.85 32.92 -10.75
CA GLY A 77 -4.70 34.15 -11.53
C GLY A 77 -3.27 34.49 -11.95
N ASP A 78 -3.10 35.62 -12.63
CA ASP A 78 -1.81 36.14 -13.13
C ASP A 78 -0.94 36.68 -11.98
N ALA A 79 -0.41 35.77 -11.16
CA ALA A 79 0.56 36.14 -10.14
C ALA A 79 1.89 36.51 -10.82
N LEU A 80 2.25 37.79 -10.79
CA LEU A 80 3.48 38.34 -11.39
C LEU A 80 4.75 37.58 -10.99
N ARG A 81 4.81 37.07 -9.75
CA ARG A 81 5.94 36.26 -9.28
C ARG A 81 5.56 35.36 -8.11
N VAL A 82 5.84 34.06 -8.22
CA VAL A 82 5.62 33.06 -7.17
C VAL A 82 6.81 32.13 -7.09
N ASP A 83 7.35 31.93 -5.90
CA ASP A 83 8.20 30.78 -5.56
C ASP A 83 7.74 30.28 -4.19
N ARG A 84 7.02 29.16 -4.19
CA ARG A 84 6.47 28.58 -2.97
C ARG A 84 6.71 27.09 -2.97
N ARG A 85 7.11 26.57 -1.81
CA ARG A 85 7.19 25.13 -1.53
C ARG A 85 6.13 24.75 -0.50
N VAL A 86 5.47 23.63 -0.77
CA VAL A 86 4.35 23.12 0.00
C VAL A 86 4.64 21.67 0.34
N ALA A 87 4.61 21.31 1.62
CA ALA A 87 4.75 19.93 2.04
C ALA A 87 3.51 19.10 1.65
N VAL A 88 3.76 17.88 1.17
CA VAL A 88 2.76 16.86 0.89
C VAL A 88 2.97 15.73 1.89
N ARG A 89 1.92 15.40 2.66
CA ARG A 89 1.96 14.26 3.57
C ARG A 89 1.32 13.07 2.86
N LEU A 90 2.12 12.05 2.65
CA LEU A 90 1.71 10.78 2.07
C LEU A 90 1.76 9.72 3.16
N PRO A 91 0.80 8.77 3.19
CA PRO A 91 1.00 7.50 3.86
C PRO A 91 2.32 6.87 3.44
N GLU A 92 3.05 6.25 4.37
CA GLU A 92 4.34 5.61 4.03
C GLU A 92 4.15 4.42 3.07
N THR A 93 3.06 3.66 3.27
CA THR A 93 2.72 2.49 2.47
C THR A 93 1.23 2.41 2.19
N ILE A 94 0.90 1.73 1.10
CA ILE A 94 -0.45 1.24 0.80
C ILE A 94 -0.33 -0.27 0.64
N HIS A 95 -1.22 -1.03 1.27
CA HIS A 95 -1.14 -2.50 1.27
C HIS A 95 0.24 -3.06 1.73
N GLY A 96 0.98 -2.30 2.54
CA GLY A 96 2.31 -2.69 3.06
C GLY A 96 3.49 -2.33 2.15
N ASP A 97 3.25 -1.85 0.93
CA ASP A 97 4.29 -1.51 -0.02
C ASP A 97 4.44 0.01 -0.23
N PRO A 98 5.66 0.50 -0.49
CA PRO A 98 5.89 1.87 -0.88
C PRO A 98 5.38 2.13 -2.30
N TYR A 99 5.03 3.37 -2.59
CA TYR A 99 4.45 3.77 -3.87
C TYR A 99 4.97 5.14 -4.32
N ARG A 100 4.64 5.51 -5.56
CA ARG A 100 5.02 6.80 -6.15
C ARG A 100 3.83 7.49 -6.78
N ILE A 101 3.76 8.81 -6.62
CA ILE A 101 2.87 9.66 -7.40
C ILE A 101 3.72 10.39 -8.44
N VAL A 102 3.36 10.23 -9.71
CA VAL A 102 4.10 10.79 -10.85
C VAL A 102 3.20 11.77 -11.59
N ALA A 103 3.70 12.98 -11.80
CA ALA A 103 3.04 13.93 -12.69
C ALA A 103 3.33 13.58 -14.16
N GLY A 104 2.31 13.72 -14.99
CA GLY A 104 2.38 13.49 -16.42
C GLY A 104 1.24 14.18 -17.14
N ARG A 105 0.84 13.63 -18.30
CA ARG A 105 -0.35 14.07 -19.03
C ARG A 105 -1.32 12.92 -19.27
N ALA A 106 -2.59 13.26 -19.33
CA ALA A 106 -3.67 12.43 -19.84
C ALA A 106 -4.72 13.30 -20.50
N ASP A 107 -5.38 12.79 -21.54
CA ASP A 107 -6.52 13.45 -22.18
C ASP A 107 -6.28 14.93 -22.55
N GLY A 108 -5.03 15.26 -22.91
CA GLY A 108 -4.60 16.61 -23.26
C GLY A 108 -4.20 17.51 -22.08
N GLY A 109 -4.54 17.16 -20.83
CA GLY A 109 -4.26 17.93 -19.63
C GLY A 109 -3.16 17.33 -18.72
N PRO A 110 -2.72 18.09 -17.70
CA PRO A 110 -1.84 17.57 -16.65
C PRO A 110 -2.59 16.57 -15.77
N ALA A 111 -1.89 15.51 -15.35
CA ALA A 111 -2.48 14.45 -14.54
C ALA A 111 -1.48 13.91 -13.52
N LEU A 112 -1.98 13.41 -12.40
CA LEU A 112 -1.22 12.61 -11.46
C LEU A 112 -1.56 11.14 -11.64
N THR A 113 -0.54 10.27 -11.60
CA THR A 113 -0.70 8.82 -11.63
C THR A 113 -0.08 8.21 -10.38
N LEU A 114 -0.86 7.40 -9.66
CA LEU A 114 -0.35 6.57 -8.57
C LEU A 114 0.22 5.28 -9.15
N ARG A 115 1.49 5.01 -8.87
CA ARG A 115 2.19 3.77 -9.25
C ARG A 115 2.50 2.97 -8.00
N HIS A 116 1.92 1.78 -7.94
CA HIS A 116 2.10 0.83 -6.86
C HIS A 116 2.72 -0.48 -7.40
N PRO A 117 3.46 -1.25 -6.60
CA PRO A 117 3.98 -2.57 -7.01
C PRO A 117 2.87 -3.57 -7.38
N ASP A 118 1.79 -3.62 -6.59
CA ASP A 118 0.55 -4.31 -6.97
C ASP A 118 -0.23 -3.49 -8.01
N GLY A 119 -0.31 -3.97 -9.24
CA GLY A 119 -0.99 -3.29 -10.34
C GLY A 119 -2.51 -3.14 -10.19
N ARG A 120 -3.13 -3.79 -9.19
CA ARG A 120 -4.54 -3.56 -8.82
C ARG A 120 -4.73 -2.29 -8.01
N ILE A 121 -3.66 -1.76 -7.42
CA ILE A 121 -3.64 -0.53 -6.64
C ILE A 121 -2.98 0.54 -7.49
N GLY A 122 -3.70 1.60 -7.81
CA GLY A 122 -3.24 2.58 -8.77
C GLY A 122 -4.39 3.43 -9.22
N GLY A 123 -4.08 4.43 -10.04
CA GLY A 123 -5.09 5.32 -10.54
C GLY A 123 -4.47 6.48 -11.27
N ARG A 124 -5.34 7.21 -11.97
CA ARG A 124 -4.97 8.44 -12.64
C ARG A 124 -6.06 9.47 -12.40
N LEU A 125 -5.63 10.68 -12.09
CA LEU A 125 -6.52 11.81 -11.86
C LEU A 125 -6.02 13.00 -12.68
N LEU A 126 -6.92 13.57 -13.49
CA LEU A 126 -6.69 14.83 -14.18
C LEU A 126 -6.68 15.96 -13.16
N LEU A 127 -5.78 16.92 -13.37
CA LEU A 127 -5.69 18.10 -12.52
C LEU A 127 -6.53 19.24 -13.10
N ASP A 128 -7.30 19.89 -12.25
CA ASP A 128 -8.05 21.12 -12.59
C ASP A 128 -7.16 22.34 -12.35
N VAL A 129 -6.17 22.51 -13.22
CA VAL A 129 -5.26 23.67 -13.20
C VAL A 129 -5.40 24.47 -14.50
N PRO A 130 -5.11 25.79 -14.46
CA PRO A 130 -5.06 26.62 -15.67
C PRO A 130 -4.18 25.99 -16.77
N GLY A 131 -4.60 26.13 -18.04
CA GLY A 131 -4.02 25.40 -19.16
C GLY A 131 -2.55 25.73 -19.49
N ASP A 132 -2.03 26.84 -18.98
CA ASP A 132 -0.64 27.27 -19.11
C ASP A 132 0.29 26.68 -18.04
N VAL A 133 -0.26 25.94 -17.07
CA VAL A 133 0.51 25.36 -15.97
C VAL A 133 1.21 24.08 -16.39
N ALA A 134 2.54 24.08 -16.32
CA ALA A 134 3.35 22.89 -16.54
C ALA A 134 3.53 22.12 -15.23
N VAL A 135 2.94 20.93 -15.12
CA VAL A 135 3.08 20.05 -13.95
C VAL A 135 4.05 18.90 -14.28
N GLY A 136 5.03 18.66 -13.40
CA GLY A 136 6.03 17.61 -13.60
C GLY A 136 6.62 17.08 -12.28
N GLY A 137 7.53 16.12 -12.40
CA GLY A 137 8.20 15.50 -11.26
C GLY A 137 7.44 14.33 -10.64
N ALA A 138 7.93 13.87 -9.50
CA ALA A 138 7.39 12.72 -8.78
C ALA A 138 7.75 12.78 -7.29
N VAL A 139 6.94 12.10 -6.49
CA VAL A 139 7.14 11.95 -5.04
C VAL A 139 7.04 10.49 -4.65
N THR A 140 7.94 10.04 -3.79
CA THR A 140 7.96 8.68 -3.25
C THR A 140 7.40 8.68 -1.83
N SER A 141 6.54 7.71 -1.51
CA SER A 141 5.84 7.65 -0.21
C SER A 141 6.77 7.58 1.01
N THR A 142 7.96 7.02 0.84
CA THR A 142 8.98 6.83 1.89
C THR A 142 9.92 8.02 2.06
N SER A 143 9.60 9.17 1.47
CA SER A 143 10.45 10.36 1.54
C SER A 143 9.62 11.62 1.79
N PRO A 144 10.14 12.58 2.57
CA PRO A 144 9.49 13.88 2.72
C PRO A 144 9.23 14.47 1.34
N SER A 145 7.96 14.71 1.06
CA SER A 145 7.46 15.05 -0.27
C SER A 145 6.95 16.48 -0.30
N TRP A 146 7.10 17.14 -1.44
CA TRP A 146 6.76 18.54 -1.61
C TRP A 146 6.28 18.86 -3.02
N ILE A 147 5.53 19.96 -3.12
CA ILE A 147 5.14 20.61 -4.36
C ILE A 147 5.79 21.98 -4.36
N ARG A 148 6.57 22.30 -5.40
CA ARG A 148 7.13 23.64 -5.61
C ARG A 148 6.45 24.28 -6.79
N VAL A 149 5.96 25.49 -6.58
CA VAL A 149 5.34 26.31 -7.60
C VAL A 149 6.24 27.50 -7.88
N VAL A 150 6.66 27.62 -9.13
CA VAL A 150 7.49 28.73 -9.62
C VAL A 150 6.76 29.38 -10.78
N GLY A 151 6.49 30.68 -10.69
CA GLY A 151 5.91 31.50 -11.75
C GLY A 151 6.62 32.85 -11.81
N GLY A 152 6.72 33.43 -13.01
CA GLY A 152 7.36 34.73 -13.19
C GLY A 152 6.81 35.51 -14.39
N ASP A 153 7.18 36.78 -14.46
CA ASP A 153 6.73 37.71 -15.49
C ASP A 153 6.96 37.16 -16.91
N GLY A 154 5.87 36.80 -17.60
CA GLY A 154 5.87 36.31 -18.98
C GLY A 154 6.29 34.84 -19.19
N GLY A 155 6.68 34.12 -18.13
CA GLY A 155 7.04 32.71 -18.17
C GLY A 155 6.09 31.92 -17.29
N GLY A 156 5.11 31.24 -17.91
CA GLY A 156 3.98 30.59 -17.25
C GLY A 156 4.33 29.71 -16.05
N THR A 157 3.31 29.39 -15.25
CA THR A 157 3.49 28.73 -13.96
C THR A 157 3.98 27.29 -14.11
N ARG A 158 5.04 26.92 -13.37
CA ARG A 158 5.56 25.56 -13.29
C ARG A 158 5.35 24.98 -11.90
N VAL A 159 4.78 23.78 -11.86
CA VAL A 159 4.56 22.99 -10.66
C VAL A 159 5.43 21.74 -10.72
N THR A 160 6.28 21.56 -9.72
CA THR A 160 7.16 20.40 -9.62
C THR A 160 6.86 19.63 -8.34
N LEU A 161 6.56 18.35 -8.49
CA LEU A 161 6.52 17.37 -7.41
C LEU A 161 7.92 16.86 -7.18
N GLY A 162 8.39 16.87 -5.92
CA GLY A 162 9.71 16.38 -5.57
C GLY A 162 9.77 15.83 -4.17
N ASP A 163 10.75 14.97 -3.92
CA ASP A 163 11.09 14.48 -2.60
C ASP A 163 12.54 14.85 -2.26
N ASP A 164 12.85 14.90 -0.96
CA ASP A 164 14.18 15.31 -0.49
C ASP A 164 15.29 14.30 -0.86
N ALA A 165 14.91 13.06 -1.16
CA ALA A 165 15.82 12.03 -1.64
C ALA A 165 16.32 12.32 -3.08
N SER A 166 15.49 12.99 -3.90
CA SER A 166 15.81 13.33 -5.28
C SER A 166 16.44 14.72 -5.45
N GLU A 167 16.44 15.55 -4.41
CA GLU A 167 17.09 16.87 -4.46
C GLU A 167 18.61 16.70 -4.48
N PRO A 168 19.34 17.22 -5.49
CA PRO A 168 20.79 17.16 -5.52
C PRO A 168 21.34 17.79 -4.25
N ARG A 169 21.94 16.98 -3.37
CA ARG A 169 22.55 17.45 -2.12
C ARG A 169 23.60 18.50 -2.48
N ALA A 170 23.32 19.78 -2.20
CA ALA A 170 24.30 20.83 -2.38
C ALA A 170 25.56 20.43 -1.59
N PRO A 171 26.77 20.52 -2.18
CA PRO A 171 27.99 20.17 -1.46
C PRO A 171 28.06 21.05 -0.22
N THR A 172 27.93 20.41 0.95
CA THR A 172 28.14 21.08 2.23
C THR A 172 29.60 21.53 2.20
N GLY A 173 29.82 22.84 2.06
CA GLY A 173 31.14 23.44 1.97
C GLY A 173 31.98 23.01 3.18
N GLY A 174 32.85 22.03 2.97
CA GLY A 174 33.87 21.65 3.93
C GLY A 174 34.83 22.82 4.06
N GLY A 175 34.66 23.60 5.13
CA GLY A 175 35.63 24.62 5.53
C GLY A 175 36.96 23.94 5.79
N ALA A 176 37.88 24.04 4.83
CA ALA A 176 39.28 23.78 5.06
C ALA A 176 39.83 24.91 5.96
N THR A 177 39.85 24.68 7.26
CA THR A 177 40.78 25.38 8.15
C THR A 177 42.17 24.81 7.90
N THR A 178 42.93 25.47 7.02
CA THR A 178 44.39 25.39 7.04
C THR A 178 44.87 26.09 8.30
N GLU A 179 45.05 25.32 9.36
CA GLU A 179 45.78 25.78 10.54
C GLU A 179 47.28 25.57 10.27
N GLY A 180 47.94 26.62 9.81
CA GLY A 180 49.39 26.68 9.82
C GLY A 180 49.83 27.13 11.20
N THR A 181 50.48 26.26 11.98
CA THR A 181 51.52 26.66 12.94
C THR A 181 52.36 25.45 13.37
N LYS A 182 53.56 25.30 12.80
CA LYS A 182 54.86 25.42 13.50
C LYS A 182 55.99 24.86 12.64
#